data_AF-A0A520JSV3-F1
#
_entry.id   AF-A0A520JSV3-F1
#
_cell.length_a   1.000
_cell.length_b   1.000
_cell.length_c   1.000
_cell.angle_alpha   90.00
_cell.angle_beta   90.00
_cell.angle_gamma   90.00
#
_symmetry.space_group_name_H-M   'P 1'
#
loop_
_entity.id
_entity.type
_entity.pdbx_description
1 polymer ?
#
loop_
_entity_poly.entity_id
_entity_poly.type
_entity_poly.pdbx_seq_one_letter_code
_entity_poly.pdbx_strand_id
1 'polypeptide(L)'
;MFISCNAAVKAYMKIVVLPDPLCYDGSQIYPLWAYKHFEIRGDSIVLFQGAMNVNSEYMLDIEDAIDGKAISGGMLIHFIVERFDSPPSMRLAYYMQRLLIVCIKEQLLEYDIKTIRSGDDLFVGDGKLTVSIATCGISSEKIHCGINIATTGVPEGVNAVGLQELGITNPMDVARNAAADFSKEINDIEMDITKTRGIV
;
A
#
# COMPACT_ATOMS: atom_id res chain seq x y z
N MET A 1 -18.88 38.71 -10.13
CA MET A 1 -18.44 37.56 -10.93
C MET A 1 -17.78 36.59 -9.96
N PHE A 2 -18.54 35.60 -9.48
CA PHE A 2 -18.06 34.62 -8.52
C PHE A 2 -17.17 33.63 -9.27
N ILE A 3 -15.86 33.64 -8.99
CA ILE A 3 -14.99 32.53 -9.35
C ILE A 3 -15.07 31.55 -8.19
N SER A 4 -16.04 30.63 -8.25
CA SER A 4 -15.96 29.41 -7.44
C SER A 4 -14.97 28.48 -8.13
N CYS A 5 -13.74 28.41 -7.64
CA CYS A 5 -12.83 27.34 -8.00
C CYS A 5 -12.85 26.30 -6.86
N ASN A 6 -13.92 25.50 -6.81
CA ASN A 6 -13.89 24.20 -6.16
C ASN A 6 -13.47 23.18 -7.23
N ALA A 7 -12.18 23.19 -7.58
CA ALA A 7 -11.59 22.08 -8.30
C ALA A 7 -11.19 21.05 -7.26
N ALA A 8 -12.05 20.06 -7.01
CA ALA A 8 -11.61 18.82 -6.41
C ALA A 8 -10.47 18.29 -7.29
N VAL A 9 -9.24 18.32 -6.77
CA VAL A 9 -8.07 17.80 -7.47
C VAL A 9 -8.39 16.33 -7.80
N LYS A 10 -8.53 16.04 -9.09
CA LYS A 10 -8.79 14.68 -9.55
C LYS A 10 -7.51 13.90 -9.28
N ALA A 11 -7.59 12.87 -8.43
CA ALA A 11 -6.44 12.03 -8.11
C ALA A 11 -5.85 11.43 -9.39
N TYR A 12 -4.51 11.45 -9.50
CA TYR A 12 -3.77 10.90 -10.65
C TYR A 12 -3.98 9.40 -10.78
N MET A 13 -3.87 8.68 -9.66
CA MET A 13 -4.26 7.28 -9.54
C MET A 13 -5.71 7.18 -9.04
N LYS A 14 -6.46 6.20 -9.52
CA LYS A 14 -7.80 5.92 -9.01
C LYS A 14 -7.71 5.28 -7.62
N ILE A 15 -8.24 5.94 -6.61
CA ILE A 15 -8.34 5.39 -5.25
C ILE A 15 -9.74 4.79 -5.09
N VAL A 16 -9.80 3.48 -4.83
CA VAL A 16 -11.06 2.75 -4.66
C VAL A 16 -11.04 2.02 -3.33
N VAL A 17 -12.07 2.21 -2.52
CA VAL A 17 -12.26 1.44 -1.28
C VAL A 17 -13.34 0.41 -1.54
N LEU A 18 -13.03 -0.87 -1.37
CA LEU A 18 -14.02 -1.94 -1.49
C LEU A 18 -14.94 -1.92 -0.26
N PRO A 19 -16.26 -2.07 -0.45
CA PRO A 19 -17.22 -2.01 0.64
C PRO A 19 -17.18 -3.27 1.52
N ASP A 20 -16.94 -4.42 0.90
CA ASP A 20 -16.95 -5.72 1.56
C ASP A 20 -15.53 -6.15 1.93
N PRO A 21 -15.34 -6.79 3.09
CA PRO A 21 -14.05 -7.35 3.45
C PRO A 21 -13.58 -8.44 2.47
N LEU A 22 -12.28 -8.47 2.20
CA LEU A 22 -11.65 -9.45 1.31
C LEU A 22 -10.38 -10.02 1.94
N CYS A 23 -10.21 -11.35 1.89
CA CYS A 23 -8.97 -11.99 2.33
C CYS A 23 -7.83 -11.71 1.33
N TYR A 24 -6.68 -11.25 1.80
CA TYR A 24 -5.46 -11.21 1.01
C TYR A 24 -4.74 -12.56 1.09
N ASP A 25 -4.78 -13.32 -0.01
CA ASP A 25 -4.13 -14.63 -0.16
C ASP A 25 -2.86 -14.60 -1.00
N GLY A 26 -2.47 -13.39 -1.45
CA GLY A 26 -1.34 -13.15 -2.34
C GLY A 26 -1.74 -13.04 -3.81
N SER A 27 -2.89 -13.59 -4.23
CA SER A 27 -3.29 -13.55 -5.64
C SER A 27 -3.65 -12.13 -6.14
N GLN A 28 -3.94 -11.20 -5.23
CA GLN A 28 -4.31 -9.82 -5.56
C GLN A 28 -3.11 -8.99 -6.08
N ILE A 29 -1.87 -9.46 -5.85
CA ILE A 29 -0.65 -8.77 -6.33
C ILE A 29 -0.41 -8.96 -7.82
N TYR A 30 -1.14 -9.85 -8.50
CA TYR A 30 -0.92 -10.11 -9.92
C TYR A 30 -1.42 -8.96 -10.81
N PRO A 31 -0.79 -8.75 -11.99
CA PRO A 31 -1.21 -7.72 -12.93
C PRO A 31 -2.68 -7.83 -13.33
N LEU A 32 -3.31 -6.68 -13.57
CA LEU A 32 -4.71 -6.54 -13.99
C LEU A 32 -5.74 -7.07 -13.00
N TRP A 33 -5.37 -7.39 -11.75
CA TRP A 33 -6.30 -7.89 -10.75
C TRP A 33 -7.49 -6.93 -10.54
N ALA A 34 -7.20 -5.63 -10.32
CA ALA A 34 -8.24 -4.63 -10.08
C ALA A 34 -9.19 -4.48 -11.28
N TYR A 35 -8.65 -4.59 -12.50
CA TYR A 35 -9.45 -4.53 -13.72
C TYR A 35 -10.32 -5.78 -13.90
N LYS A 36 -9.73 -6.97 -13.70
CA LYS A 36 -10.41 -8.25 -13.88
C LYS A 36 -11.59 -8.44 -12.91
N HIS A 37 -11.45 -7.97 -11.67
CA HIS A 37 -12.42 -8.23 -10.61
C HIS A 37 -13.38 -7.07 -10.35
N PHE A 38 -12.99 -5.83 -10.65
CA PHE A 38 -13.77 -4.63 -10.30
C PHE A 38 -13.88 -3.61 -11.44
N GLU A 39 -13.43 -3.96 -12.65
CA GLU A 39 -13.45 -3.08 -13.84
C GLU A 39 -12.66 -1.77 -13.67
N ILE A 40 -11.73 -1.74 -12.72
CA ILE A 40 -10.87 -0.57 -12.45
C ILE A 40 -9.73 -0.55 -13.48
N ARG A 41 -9.85 0.31 -14.49
CA ARG A 41 -8.83 0.51 -15.53
C ARG A 41 -7.82 1.60 -15.17
N GLY A 42 -6.54 1.34 -15.49
CA GLY A 42 -5.42 2.28 -15.35
C GLY A 42 -4.81 2.27 -13.95
N ASP A 43 -3.93 3.23 -13.70
CA ASP A 43 -3.25 3.39 -12.42
C ASP A 43 -4.24 3.48 -11.26
N SER A 44 -4.04 2.64 -10.25
CA SER A 44 -4.99 2.52 -9.16
C SER A 44 -4.37 2.10 -7.83
N ILE A 45 -5.08 2.47 -6.77
CA ILE A 45 -4.87 2.04 -5.40
C ILE A 45 -6.21 1.47 -4.92
N VAL A 46 -6.27 0.15 -4.75
CA VAL A 46 -7.44 -0.52 -4.18
C VAL A 46 -7.20 -0.76 -2.70
N LEU A 47 -8.09 -0.22 -1.87
CA LEU A 47 -8.09 -0.36 -0.42
C LEU A 47 -9.20 -1.32 0.00
N PHE A 48 -8.91 -2.24 0.89
CA PHE A 48 -9.92 -3.09 1.52
C PHE A 48 -9.48 -3.55 2.90
N GLN A 49 -10.44 -3.90 3.74
CA GLN A 49 -10.19 -4.55 5.02
C GLN A 49 -10.31 -6.06 4.86
N GLY A 50 -9.53 -6.84 5.61
CA GLY A 50 -9.74 -8.27 5.69
C GLY A 50 -8.63 -9.02 6.40
N ALA A 51 -8.77 -10.34 6.40
CA ALA A 51 -7.71 -11.23 6.86
C ALA A 51 -6.61 -11.34 5.80
N MET A 52 -5.46 -11.81 6.23
CA MET A 52 -4.33 -12.17 5.41
C MET A 52 -3.96 -13.62 5.66
N ASN A 53 -3.77 -14.38 4.60
CA ASN A 53 -3.25 -15.73 4.65
C ASN A 53 -2.61 -16.07 3.31
N VAL A 54 -1.33 -15.70 3.15
CA VAL A 54 -0.63 -15.83 1.87
C VAL A 54 -0.30 -17.30 1.63
N ASN A 55 -0.79 -17.84 0.51
CA ASN A 55 -0.41 -19.18 0.08
C ASN A 55 1.07 -19.18 -0.34
N SER A 56 1.80 -20.24 0.00
CA SER A 56 3.21 -20.39 -0.39
C SER A 56 3.42 -20.30 -1.90
N GLU A 57 2.44 -20.69 -2.72
CA GLU A 57 2.50 -20.54 -4.18
C GLU A 57 2.47 -19.07 -4.66
N TYR A 58 1.94 -18.16 -3.84
CA TYR A 58 1.86 -16.73 -4.10
C TYR A 58 2.86 -15.91 -3.29
N MET A 59 3.77 -16.58 -2.57
CA MET A 59 4.81 -15.92 -1.81
C MET A 59 5.89 -15.39 -2.76
N LEU A 60 5.92 -14.06 -2.90
CA LEU A 60 6.87 -13.39 -3.79
C LEU A 60 8.22 -13.13 -3.13
N ASP A 61 8.25 -13.00 -1.80
CA ASP A 61 9.50 -12.92 -1.06
C ASP A 61 10.09 -14.34 -0.95
N ILE A 62 11.13 -14.57 -1.75
CA ILE A 62 11.80 -15.87 -1.80
C ILE A 62 12.57 -16.15 -0.51
N GLU A 63 13.01 -15.13 0.23
CA GLU A 63 13.64 -15.31 1.53
C GLU A 63 12.63 -15.85 2.55
N ASP A 64 11.44 -15.25 2.61
CA ASP A 64 10.35 -15.74 3.46
C ASP A 64 9.90 -17.16 3.07
N ALA A 65 9.89 -17.47 1.77
CA ALA A 65 9.57 -18.81 1.28
C ALA A 65 10.62 -19.84 1.67
N ILE A 66 11.91 -19.49 1.59
CA ILE A 66 13.03 -20.35 2.01
C ILE A 66 12.99 -20.59 3.52
N ASP A 67 12.72 -19.54 4.30
CA ASP A 67 12.61 -19.61 5.75
C ASP A 67 11.33 -20.31 6.24
N GLY A 68 10.41 -20.64 5.32
CA GLY A 68 9.13 -21.27 5.65
C GLY A 68 8.25 -20.38 6.51
N LYS A 69 8.37 -19.05 6.39
CA LYS A 69 7.59 -18.12 7.21
C LYS A 69 6.12 -18.17 6.78
N ALA A 70 5.24 -18.19 7.78
CA ALA A 70 3.83 -17.93 7.53
C ALA A 70 3.60 -16.42 7.44
N ILE A 71 2.85 -15.98 6.42
CA ILE A 71 2.41 -14.58 6.30
C ILE A 71 0.89 -14.56 6.49
N SER A 72 0.47 -14.28 7.72
CA SER A 72 -0.94 -14.26 8.11
C SER A 72 -1.29 -13.11 9.04
N GLY A 73 -2.59 -12.82 9.14
CA GLY A 73 -3.15 -11.88 10.11
C GLY A 73 -4.67 -11.86 10.00
N GLY A 74 -5.36 -11.62 11.12
CA GLY A 74 -6.81 -11.75 11.22
C GLY A 74 -7.56 -10.51 10.75
N MET A 75 -6.97 -9.33 10.89
CA MET A 75 -7.62 -8.07 10.51
C MET A 75 -6.61 -6.99 10.15
N LEU A 76 -6.52 -6.67 8.86
CA LEU A 76 -5.65 -5.66 8.28
C LEU A 76 -6.42 -4.74 7.34
N ILE A 77 -5.81 -3.61 7.02
CA ILE A 77 -6.11 -2.84 5.81
C ILE A 77 -5.07 -3.20 4.76
N HIS A 78 -5.52 -3.47 3.55
CA HIS A 78 -4.69 -3.79 2.41
C HIS A 78 -4.71 -2.65 1.40
N PHE A 79 -3.52 -2.35 0.88
CA PHE A 79 -3.29 -1.53 -0.30
C PHE A 79 -2.86 -2.46 -1.42
N ILE A 80 -3.56 -2.41 -2.55
CA ILE A 80 -3.09 -2.98 -3.81
C ILE A 80 -2.88 -1.83 -4.78
N VAL A 81 -1.62 -1.50 -5.02
CA VAL A 81 -1.23 -0.50 -6.00
C VAL A 81 -0.90 -1.20 -7.31
N GLU A 82 -1.39 -0.65 -8.41
CA GLU A 82 -0.96 -1.01 -9.76
C GLU A 82 -0.69 0.25 -10.56
N ARG A 83 0.51 0.34 -11.13
CA ARG A 83 0.94 1.46 -11.97
C ARG A 83 1.44 0.92 -13.31
N PHE A 84 0.98 1.51 -14.40
CA PHE A 84 1.32 1.10 -15.75
C PHE A 84 2.41 2.00 -16.31
N ASP A 85 3.54 1.41 -16.68
CA ASP A 85 4.63 2.11 -17.34
C ASP A 85 5.31 1.23 -18.38
N SER A 86 6.12 1.84 -19.24
CA SER A 86 6.79 1.16 -20.35
C SER A 86 8.28 1.52 -20.44
N PRO A 87 9.20 0.59 -20.11
CA PRO A 87 8.94 -0.72 -19.50
C PRO A 87 8.62 -0.61 -18.00
N PRO A 88 7.85 -1.54 -17.42
CA PRO A 88 7.70 -1.61 -15.97
C PRO A 88 9.05 -1.95 -15.31
N SER A 89 9.28 -1.40 -14.12
CA SER A 89 10.56 -1.51 -13.43
C SER A 89 10.41 -2.02 -12.01
N MET A 90 11.02 -3.18 -11.74
CA MET A 90 11.17 -3.72 -10.38
C MET A 90 11.74 -2.68 -9.41
N ARG A 91 12.74 -1.90 -9.88
CA ARG A 91 13.37 -0.85 -9.07
C ARG A 91 12.39 0.28 -8.75
N LEU A 92 11.60 0.73 -9.73
CA LEU A 92 10.58 1.77 -9.49
C LEU A 92 9.47 1.25 -8.59
N ALA A 93 9.05 -0.02 -8.73
CA ALA A 93 8.08 -0.64 -7.83
C ALA A 93 8.55 -0.55 -6.37
N TYR A 94 9.81 -0.89 -6.10
CA TYR A 94 10.38 -0.76 -4.76
C TYR A 94 10.51 0.71 -4.31
N TYR A 95 10.86 1.66 -5.18
CA TYR A 95 10.89 3.08 -4.80
C TYR A 95 9.51 3.60 -4.43
N MET A 96 8.49 3.30 -5.24
CA MET A 96 7.10 3.63 -4.94
C MET A 96 6.60 2.94 -3.67
N GLN A 97 7.00 1.69 -3.41
CA GLN A 97 6.69 1.02 -2.15
C GLN A 97 7.28 1.77 -0.94
N ARG A 98 8.55 2.17 -0.99
CA ARG A 98 9.15 2.94 0.12
C ARG A 98 8.49 4.31 0.27
N LEU A 99 8.07 4.95 -0.82
CA LEU A 99 7.32 6.20 -0.79
C LEU A 99 5.94 6.02 -0.14
N LEU A 100 5.19 4.97 -0.50
CA LEU A 100 3.92 4.63 0.14
C LEU A 100 4.07 4.45 1.66
N ILE A 101 5.14 3.77 2.09
CA ILE A 101 5.44 3.58 3.51
C ILE A 101 5.77 4.91 4.21
N VAL A 102 6.40 5.86 3.52
CA VAL A 102 6.60 7.23 4.04
C VAL A 102 5.26 7.94 4.20
N CYS A 103 4.36 7.90 3.20
CA CYS A 103 3.03 8.50 3.31
C CYS A 103 2.22 7.90 4.46
N ILE A 104 2.26 6.57 4.65
CA ILE A 104 1.60 5.90 5.78
C ILE A 104 2.20 6.39 7.11
N LYS A 105 3.53 6.50 7.19
CA LYS A 105 4.21 7.00 8.38
C LYS A 105 3.80 8.44 8.71
N GLU A 106 3.73 9.32 7.71
CA GLU A 106 3.31 10.71 7.90
C GLU A 106 1.86 10.78 8.36
N GLN A 107 0.97 9.98 7.78
CA GLN A 107 -0.41 9.90 8.23
C GLN A 107 -0.56 9.40 9.67
N LEU A 108 0.27 8.45 10.11
CA LEU A 108 0.26 8.00 11.51
C LEU A 108 0.76 9.09 12.47
N LEU A 109 1.70 9.94 12.02
CA LEU A 109 2.21 11.05 12.82
C LEU A 109 1.13 12.09 13.12
N GLU A 110 0.17 12.31 12.23
CA GLU A 110 -0.99 13.18 12.45
C GLU A 110 -1.90 12.70 13.60
N TYR A 111 -1.78 11.44 14.00
CA TYR A 111 -2.44 10.86 15.18
C TYR A 111 -1.50 10.74 16.39
N ASP A 112 -0.38 11.47 16.39
CA ASP A 112 0.69 11.40 17.39
C ASP A 112 1.35 10.01 17.53
N ILE A 113 1.16 9.12 16.55
CA ILE A 113 1.77 7.79 16.52
C ILE A 113 3.16 7.89 15.88
N LYS A 114 4.19 7.84 16.72
CA LYS A 114 5.59 7.84 16.26
C LYS A 114 5.99 6.45 15.78
N THR A 115 6.37 6.34 14.51
CA THR A 115 6.86 5.11 13.89
C THR A 115 8.36 5.15 13.56
N ILE A 116 9.01 4.01 13.72
CA ILE A 116 10.35 3.74 13.19
C ILE A 116 10.17 3.02 11.87
N ARG A 117 10.81 3.52 10.81
CA ARG A 117 10.82 2.88 9.49
C ARG A 117 12.14 2.13 9.31
N SER A 118 12.05 0.84 9.01
CA SER A 118 13.19 0.03 8.56
C SER A 118 12.86 -0.51 7.18
N GLY A 119 13.41 0.12 6.14
CA GLY A 119 13.01 -0.22 4.78
C GLY A 119 11.53 0.10 4.51
N ASP A 120 10.73 -0.95 4.32
CA ASP A 120 9.31 -1.02 3.94
C ASP A 120 8.42 -1.44 5.10
N ASP A 121 9.04 -1.67 6.26
CA ASP A 121 8.35 -1.95 7.49
C ASP A 121 8.26 -0.70 8.35
N LEU A 122 7.09 -0.52 8.98
CA LEU A 122 6.87 0.41 10.07
C LEU A 122 6.72 -0.34 11.37
N PHE A 123 7.37 0.19 12.40
CA PHE A 123 7.34 -0.32 13.76
C PHE A 123 6.84 0.76 14.72
N VAL A 124 6.11 0.35 15.77
CA VAL A 124 5.82 1.18 16.94
C VAL A 124 6.34 0.45 18.18
N GLY A 125 7.32 1.04 18.84
CA GLY A 125 8.15 0.29 19.79
C GLY A 125 8.82 -0.89 19.09
N ASP A 126 8.70 -2.08 19.68
CA ASP A 126 9.23 -3.33 19.11
C ASP A 126 8.21 -4.08 18.23
N GLY A 127 6.99 -3.55 18.09
CA GLY A 127 5.91 -4.18 17.34
C GLY A 127 5.91 -3.78 15.86
N LYS A 128 5.88 -4.76 14.96
CA LYS A 128 5.74 -4.56 13.52
C LYS A 128 4.29 -4.23 13.16
N LEU A 129 4.06 -3.06 12.57
CA LEU A 129 2.74 -2.55 12.22
C LEU A 129 2.34 -2.89 10.79
N THR A 130 3.31 -2.91 9.87
CA THR A 130 3.05 -3.13 8.45
C THR A 130 3.76 -4.38 7.93
N VAL A 131 3.20 -4.93 6.86
CA VAL A 131 3.85 -5.88 5.95
C VAL A 131 3.75 -5.28 4.56
N SER A 132 4.77 -5.44 3.72
CA SER A 132 4.70 -4.92 2.35
C SER A 132 5.58 -5.73 1.42
N ILE A 133 5.19 -5.78 0.15
CA ILE A 133 5.99 -6.35 -0.92
C ILE A 133 5.77 -5.53 -2.19
N ALA A 134 6.81 -5.44 -3.02
CA ALA A 134 6.73 -4.83 -4.34
C ALA A 134 7.19 -5.84 -5.40
N THR A 135 6.52 -5.81 -6.54
CA THR A 135 6.93 -6.59 -7.71
C THR A 135 6.66 -5.82 -9.01
N CYS A 136 7.09 -6.37 -10.14
CA CYS A 136 6.67 -5.91 -11.46
C CYS A 136 6.25 -7.11 -12.31
N GLY A 137 5.10 -6.99 -12.97
CA GLY A 137 4.70 -7.90 -14.02
C GLY A 137 5.30 -7.50 -15.37
N ILE A 138 4.77 -8.09 -16.43
CA ILE A 138 5.16 -7.78 -17.81
C ILE A 138 4.66 -6.39 -18.24
N SER A 139 3.53 -5.94 -17.67
CA SER A 139 2.82 -4.72 -18.09
C SER A 139 2.68 -3.63 -17.03
N SER A 140 3.01 -3.91 -15.78
CA SER A 140 2.76 -2.98 -14.66
C SER A 140 3.65 -3.25 -13.45
N GLU A 141 3.91 -2.22 -12.66
CA GLU A 141 4.40 -2.35 -11.29
C GLU A 141 3.25 -2.67 -10.33
N LYS A 142 3.54 -3.44 -9.28
CA LYS A 142 2.58 -3.90 -8.28
C LYS A 142 3.14 -3.74 -6.87
N ILE A 143 2.32 -3.25 -5.96
CA ILE A 143 2.68 -3.13 -4.55
C ILE A 143 1.52 -3.67 -3.71
N HIS A 144 1.86 -4.47 -2.71
CA HIS A 144 0.98 -4.75 -1.58
C HIS A 144 1.55 -4.12 -0.33
N CYS A 145 0.68 -3.51 0.46
CA CYS A 145 0.97 -3.15 1.84
C CYS A 145 -0.22 -3.53 2.71
N GLY A 146 0.05 -4.23 3.81
CA GLY A 146 -0.90 -4.50 4.88
C GLY A 146 -0.56 -3.65 6.10
N ILE A 147 -1.57 -3.02 6.71
CA ILE A 147 -1.46 -2.39 8.03
C ILE A 147 -2.30 -3.20 9.01
N ASN A 148 -1.69 -3.70 10.08
CA ASN A 148 -2.41 -4.42 11.12
C ASN A 148 -3.45 -3.51 11.78
N ILE A 149 -4.73 -3.87 11.72
CA ILE A 149 -5.76 -3.21 12.54
C ILE A 149 -5.72 -3.81 13.95
N ALA A 150 -5.64 -5.14 14.02
CA ALA A 150 -5.47 -5.93 15.23
C ALA A 150 -4.39 -7.00 15.00
N THR A 151 -3.88 -7.57 16.09
CA THR A 151 -2.80 -8.56 16.10
C THR A 151 -3.28 -10.01 16.13
N THR A 152 -4.61 -10.24 16.10
CA THR A 152 -5.18 -11.58 16.00
C THR A 152 -4.71 -12.28 14.72
N GLY A 153 -4.39 -13.57 14.77
CA GLY A 153 -3.99 -14.36 13.59
C GLY A 153 -2.59 -14.06 13.02
N VAL A 154 -1.81 -13.18 13.66
CA VAL A 154 -0.40 -12.99 13.37
C VAL A 154 0.38 -14.26 13.79
N PRO A 155 1.37 -14.75 13.01
CA PRO A 155 2.14 -15.94 13.35
C PRO A 155 2.85 -15.86 14.71
N GLU A 156 2.99 -17.02 15.36
CA GLU A 156 3.72 -17.12 16.62
C GLU A 156 5.19 -16.69 16.44
N GLY A 157 5.72 -15.93 17.40
CA GLY A 157 7.08 -15.39 17.36
C GLY A 157 7.22 -14.05 16.61
N VAL A 158 6.18 -13.58 15.91
CA VAL A 158 6.16 -12.23 15.33
C VAL A 158 5.58 -11.25 16.34
N ASN A 159 6.39 -10.30 16.79
CA ASN A 159 5.91 -9.19 17.60
C ASN A 159 5.23 -8.15 16.70
N ALA A 160 3.91 -8.13 16.68
CA ALA A 160 3.11 -7.19 15.90
C ALA A 160 2.38 -6.19 16.79
N VAL A 161 1.99 -5.07 16.20
CA VAL A 161 1.14 -4.05 16.84
C VAL A 161 0.03 -3.66 15.86
N GLY A 162 -1.18 -3.44 16.37
CA GLY A 162 -2.34 -3.06 15.58
C GLY A 162 -2.77 -1.60 15.80
N LEU A 163 -3.39 -0.98 14.79
CA LEU A 163 -3.92 0.39 14.89
C LEU A 163 -4.91 0.57 16.06
N GLN A 164 -5.71 -0.45 16.39
CA GLN A 164 -6.64 -0.39 17.53
C GLN A 164 -5.92 -0.27 18.88
N GLU A 165 -4.78 -0.97 19.03
CA GLU A 165 -3.95 -0.89 20.25
C GLU A 165 -3.30 0.49 20.39
N LEU A 166 -3.15 1.21 19.27
CA LEU A 166 -2.63 2.57 19.19
C LEU A 166 -3.71 3.64 19.33
N GLY A 167 -4.96 3.26 19.61
CA GLY A 167 -6.08 4.19 19.84
C GLY A 167 -6.77 4.71 18.57
N ILE A 168 -6.44 4.16 17.39
CA ILE A 168 -7.12 4.54 16.13
C ILE A 168 -8.50 3.87 16.07
N THR A 169 -9.55 4.69 16.05
CA THR A 169 -10.94 4.24 15.96
C THR A 169 -11.43 4.07 14.53
N ASN A 170 -10.88 4.83 13.58
CA ASN A 170 -11.19 4.74 12.15
C ASN A 170 -9.95 4.36 11.32
N PRO A 171 -9.49 3.10 11.36
CA PRO A 171 -8.31 2.66 10.62
C PRO A 171 -8.33 3.01 9.12
N MET A 172 -9.51 2.90 8.48
CA MET A 172 -9.65 3.17 7.04
C MET A 172 -9.37 4.64 6.69
N ASP A 173 -9.57 5.59 7.60
CA ASP A 173 -9.27 7.00 7.34
C ASP A 173 -7.76 7.22 7.19
N VAL A 174 -6.95 6.58 8.04
CA VAL A 174 -5.48 6.57 7.92
C VAL A 174 -5.08 6.07 6.53
N ALA A 175 -5.67 4.95 6.09
CA ALA A 175 -5.32 4.35 4.81
C ALA A 175 -5.76 5.18 3.60
N ARG A 176 -6.96 5.78 3.65
CA ARG A 176 -7.47 6.65 2.58
C ARG A 176 -6.64 7.90 2.43
N ASN A 177 -6.25 8.53 3.53
CA ASN A 177 -5.40 9.71 3.48
C ASN A 177 -4.00 9.36 2.98
N ALA A 178 -3.42 8.23 3.42
CA ALA A 178 -2.10 7.80 2.95
C ALA A 178 -2.10 7.47 1.45
N ALA A 179 -3.18 6.85 0.95
CA ALA A 179 -3.36 6.62 -0.48
C ALA A 179 -3.52 7.93 -1.27
N ALA A 180 -4.21 8.92 -0.70
CA ALA A 180 -4.36 10.24 -1.33
C ALA A 180 -3.02 10.98 -1.42
N ASP A 181 -2.24 10.99 -0.33
CA ASP A 181 -0.92 11.58 -0.31
C ASP A 181 0.04 10.87 -1.27
N PHE A 182 0.05 9.54 -1.26
CA PHE A 182 0.85 8.77 -2.20
C PHE A 182 0.46 9.06 -3.66
N SER A 183 -0.84 9.10 -3.99
CA SER A 183 -1.27 9.46 -5.34
C SER A 183 -0.89 10.90 -5.71
N LYS A 184 -0.84 11.82 -4.75
CA LYS A 184 -0.42 13.19 -4.96
C LYS A 184 1.10 13.27 -5.20
N GLU A 185 1.90 12.56 -4.41
CA GLU A 185 3.36 12.48 -4.62
C GLU A 185 3.70 11.94 -6.02
N ILE A 186 3.03 10.86 -6.45
CA ILE A 186 3.21 10.33 -7.82
C ILE A 186 2.81 11.37 -8.87
N ASN A 187 1.69 12.06 -8.70
CA ASN A 187 1.27 13.13 -9.61
C ASN A 187 2.31 14.26 -9.69
N ASP A 188 2.80 14.71 -8.54
CA ASP A 188 3.72 15.83 -8.45
C ASP A 188 5.08 15.46 -9.10
N ILE A 189 5.54 14.22 -8.95
CA ILE A 189 6.70 13.69 -9.68
C ILE A 189 6.47 13.73 -11.20
N GLU A 190 5.34 13.23 -11.69
CA GLU A 190 5.03 13.21 -13.13
C GLU A 190 4.94 14.64 -13.70
N MET A 191 4.34 15.57 -12.95
CA MET A 191 4.30 16.99 -13.32
C MET A 191 5.71 17.61 -13.32
N ASP A 192 6.55 17.27 -12.35
CA ASP A 192 7.93 17.79 -12.24
C ASP A 192 8.84 17.29 -13.36
N ILE A 193 8.63 16.05 -13.83
CA ILE A 193 9.30 15.51 -15.02
C ILE A 193 8.99 16.38 -16.24
N THR A 194 7.71 16.73 -16.46
CA THR A 194 7.29 17.48 -17.66
C THR A 194 7.81 18.92 -17.73
N LYS A 195 8.24 19.49 -16.60
CA LYS A 195 8.77 20.86 -16.52
C LYS A 195 10.29 20.93 -16.36
N THR A 196 10.98 19.78 -16.32
CA THR A 196 12.43 19.72 -16.13
C THR A 196 13.14 19.51 -17.45
N ARG A 197 14.08 20.40 -17.78
CA ARG A 197 14.93 20.26 -18.98
C ARG A 197 15.98 19.18 -18.74
N GLY A 198 15.97 18.13 -19.56
CA GLY A 198 17.04 17.13 -19.59
C GLY A 198 18.38 17.74 -20.00
N ILE A 199 19.46 17.27 -19.39
CA ILE A 199 20.84 17.70 -19.67
C ILE A 199 21.47 16.68 -20.64
N VAL A 200 22.29 17.17 -21.56
CA VAL A 200 23.09 16.39 -22.52
C VAL A 200 24.54 16.43 -22.11
#